data_AF-A0A969FPJ7-F1
#
_entry.id   AF-A0A969FPJ7-F1
#
_cell.length_a   1.000
_cell.length_b   1.000
_cell.length_c   1.000
_cell.angle_alpha   90.00
_cell.angle_beta   90.00
_cell.angle_gamma   90.00
#
_symmetry.space_group_name_H-M   'P 1'
#
loop_
_entity.id
_entity.type
_entity.pdbx_description
1 polymer ?
#
loop_
_entity_poly.entity_id
_entity_poly.type
_entity_poly.pdbx_seq_one_letter_code
_entity_poly.pdbx_strand_id
1 'polypeptide(L)' 'MRRFGEKLRTLRTARGMTVRELAHALGYTSHSHIGDVEIGKRKPSLELVMKVAQFFKVTMDQLTWDDLEV' A
#
# COMPACT_ATOMS: atom_id res chain seq x y z
N MET A 1 2.37 11.17 -12.22
CA MET A 1 3.03 10.72 -10.99
C MET A 1 2.00 10.05 -10.09
N ARG A 2 1.96 8.71 -10.06
CA ARG A 2 1.15 7.97 -9.09
C ARG A 2 1.96 7.76 -7.83
N ARG A 3 1.59 8.46 -6.75
CA ARG A 3 2.27 8.33 -5.46
C ARG A 3 1.96 6.96 -4.83
N PHE A 4 2.87 6.45 -3.99
CA PHE A 4 2.72 5.15 -3.29
C PHE A 4 1.30 4.82 -2.82
N GLY A 5 0.60 5.78 -2.20
CA GLY A 5 -0.76 5.59 -1.69
C GLY A 5 -1.78 5.20 -2.76
N GLU A 6 -1.68 5.79 -3.96
CA GLU A 6 -2.55 5.46 -5.09
C GLU A 6 -2.28 4.05 -5.60
N LYS A 7 -0.99 3.66 -5.68
CA LYS A 7 -0.59 2.31 -6.08
C LYS A 7 -1.05 1.25 -5.08
N LEU A 8 -0.92 1.54 -3.78
CA LEU A 8 -1.43 0.69 -2.72
C LEU A 8 -2.95 0.51 -2.83
N ARG A 9 -3.68 1.61 -3.06
CA ARG A 9 -5.13 1.58 -3.27
C ARG A 9 -5.51 0.74 -4.49
N THR A 10 -4.81 0.90 -5.62
CA THR A 10 -5.02 0.11 -6.84
C THR A 10 -4.88 -1.38 -6.54
N LEU A 11 -3.73 -1.80 -5.98
CA LEU A 11 -3.46 -3.19 -5.62
C LEU A 11 -4.50 -3.75 -4.65
N ARG A 12 -4.89 -2.99 -3.62
CA ARG A 12 -5.92 -3.39 -2.66
C ARG A 12 -7.27 -3.63 -3.34
N THR A 13 -7.72 -2.67 -4.15
CA THR A 13 -9.04 -2.75 -4.81
C THR A 13 -9.09 -3.83 -5.88
N ALA A 14 -7.98 -4.09 -6.58
CA ALA A 14 -7.86 -5.20 -7.53
C ALA A 14 -8.05 -6.57 -6.87
N ARG A 15 -7.73 -6.69 -5.57
CA ARG A 15 -8.01 -7.88 -4.75
C ARG A 15 -9.37 -7.87 -4.06
N GLY A 16 -10.21 -6.86 -4.29
CA GLY A 16 -11.53 -6.74 -3.65
C GLY A 16 -11.48 -6.49 -2.14
N MET A 17 -10.34 -6.06 -1.60
CA MET A 17 -10.15 -5.90 -0.15
C MET A 17 -10.60 -4.52 0.33
N THR A 18 -11.19 -4.46 1.53
CA THR A 18 -11.35 -3.24 2.31
C THR A 18 -10.02 -2.78 2.92
N VAL A 19 -9.92 -1.51 3.32
CA VAL A 19 -8.72 -1.00 4.01
C VAL A 19 -8.45 -1.76 5.32
N ARG A 20 -9.51 -2.20 6.01
CA ARG A 20 -9.40 -2.98 7.24
C ARG A 20 -8.83 -4.36 7.00
N GLU A 21 -9.29 -5.05 5.96
CA GLU A 21 -8.75 -6.37 5.59
C GLU A 21 -7.29 -6.26 5.17
N LEU A 22 -6.92 -5.22 4.41
CA LEU A 22 -5.51 -5.01 4.08
C LEU A 22 -4.66 -4.76 5.32
N ALA A 23 -5.12 -3.90 6.25
CA ALA A 23 -4.40 -3.64 7.49
C ALA A 23 -4.15 -4.93 8.28
N HIS A 24 -5.19 -5.75 8.44
CA HIS A 24 -5.07 -7.04 9.13
C HIS A 24 -4.13 -8.00 8.40
N ALA A 25 -4.21 -8.09 7.06
CA ALA A 25 -3.34 -8.94 6.26
C ALA A 25 -1.86 -8.53 6.34
N LEU A 26 -1.57 -7.24 6.56
CA LEU A 26 -0.23 -6.71 6.78
C LEU A 26 0.20 -6.70 8.26
N GLY A 27 -0.63 -7.25 9.15
CA GLY A 27 -0.34 -7.37 10.58
C GLY A 27 -0.51 -6.07 11.38
N TYR A 28 -1.29 -5.10 10.88
CA TYR A 28 -1.62 -3.87 11.60
C TYR A 28 -2.95 -4.02 12.34
N THR A 29 -2.98 -3.57 13.60
CA THR A 29 -4.19 -3.54 14.44
C THR A 29 -5.14 -2.40 14.08
N SER A 30 -4.62 -1.31 13.52
CA SER A 30 -5.42 -0.17 13.07
C SER A 30 -5.39 0.02 11.55
N HIS A 31 -6.57 0.15 10.96
CA HIS A 31 -6.77 0.43 9.55
C HIS A 31 -6.64 1.91 9.19
N SER A 32 -6.70 2.81 10.17
CA SER A 32 -6.58 4.25 9.94
C SER A 32 -5.21 4.64 9.38
N HIS A 33 -4.15 3.94 9.81
CA HIS A 33 -2.80 4.15 9.28
C HIS A 33 -2.73 3.86 7.78
N ILE A 34 -3.25 2.70 7.34
CA ILE A 34 -3.29 2.31 5.92
C ILE A 34 -4.15 3.28 5.12
N GLY A 35 -5.31 3.69 5.65
CA GLY A 35 -6.18 4.66 4.99
C GLY A 35 -5.51 6.03 4.80
N ASP A 36 -4.86 6.55 5.85
CA ASP A 36 -4.08 7.81 5.79
C ASP A 36 -2.94 7.71 4.74
N VAL A 37 -2.32 6.54 4.58
CA VAL A 37 -1.28 6.31 3.57
C VAL A 37 -1.85 6.27 2.16
N GLU A 38 -2.98 5.59 1.94
CA GLU A 38 -3.62 5.51 0.61
C GLU A 38 -4.02 6.89 0.07
N ILE A 39 -4.46 7.80 0.94
CA ILE A 39 -4.83 9.17 0.55
C ILE A 39 -3.64 10.16 0.58
N GLY A 40 -2.43 9.68 0.88
CA GLY A 40 -1.21 10.49 0.91
C GLY A 40 -1.09 11.44 2.11
N LYS A 41 -1.96 11.32 3.12
CA LYS A 41 -1.91 12.10 4.36
C LYS A 41 -0.75 11.68 5.26
N ARG A 42 -0.34 10.42 5.19
CA ARG A 42 0.87 9.91 5.85
C ARG A 42 1.80 9.27 4.82
N LYS A 43 3.11 9.47 5.01
CA LYS A 43 4.12 8.74 4.25
C LYS A 43 4.22 7.30 4.78
N PRO A 44 4.43 6.29 3.90
CA PRO A 44 4.68 4.93 4.34
C PRO A 44 6.02 4.83 5.07
N SER A 45 6.12 3.94 6.05
CA SER A 45 7.41 3.50 6.59
C SER A 45 8.06 2.50 5.62
N LEU A 46 9.38 2.31 5.70
CA LEU A 46 10.07 1.27 4.93
C LEU A 46 9.47 -0.12 5.20
N GLU A 47 9.14 -0.41 6.45
CA GLU A 47 8.48 -1.67 6.85
C GLU A 47 7.15 -1.87 6.09
N LEU A 48 6.33 -0.83 5.98
CA LEU A 48 5.07 -0.91 5.24
C LEU A 48 5.32 -1.18 3.75
N VAL A 49 6.28 -0.49 3.14
CA VAL A 49 6.65 -0.71 1.73
C VAL A 49 7.06 -2.16 1.50
N MET A 50 7.91 -2.72 2.36
CA MET A 50 8.37 -4.10 2.28
C MET A 50 7.22 -5.10 2.44
N LYS A 51 6.35 -4.89 3.44
CA LYS A 51 5.17 -5.76 3.67
C LYS A 51 4.21 -5.74 2.47
N VAL A 52 3.95 -4.56 1.91
CA VAL A 52 3.11 -4.40 0.71
C VAL A 52 3.74 -5.11 -0.48
N ALA A 53 5.03 -4.89 -0.75
CA ALA A 53 5.76 -5.55 -1.83
C ALA A 53 5.66 -7.09 -1.72
N GLN A 54 5.93 -7.63 -0.54
CA GLN A 54 5.87 -9.07 -0.29
C GLN A 54 4.45 -9.65 -0.41
N PHE A 55 3.44 -8.92 0.10
CA PHE A 55 2.04 -9.35 0.08
C PHE A 55 1.45 -9.31 -1.33
N PHE A 56 1.75 -8.27 -2.10
CA PHE A 56 1.24 -8.10 -3.46
C PHE A 56 2.12 -8.75 -4.54
N LYS A 57 3.31 -9.25 -4.19
CA LYS A 57 4.28 -9.85 -5.12
C LYS A 57 4.75 -8.85 -6.18
N VAL A 58 4.96 -7.60 -5.76
CA VAL A 58 5.53 -6.52 -6.57
C VAL A 58 6.87 -6.09 -5.98
N THR A 59 7.68 -5.36 -6.74
CA THR A 59 8.94 -4.81 -6.22
C THR A 59 8.68 -3.52 -5.41
N MET A 60 9.64 -3.15 -4.55
CA MET A 60 9.58 -1.85 -3.87
C MET A 60 9.64 -0.70 -4.87
N ASP A 61 10.45 -0.84 -5.92
CA ASP A 61 10.60 0.14 -7.00
C ASP A 61 9.27 0.42 -7.70
N GLN A 62 8.49 -0.62 -7.99
CA GLN A 62 7.15 -0.46 -8.55
C GLN A 62 6.24 0.36 -7.62
N LEU A 63 6.43 0.29 -6.30
CA LEU A 63 5.63 1.05 -5.33
C LEU A 63 6.13 2.49 -5.11
N THR A 64 7.43 2.74 -5.27
CA THR A 64 8.08 4.02 -4.87
C THR A 64 8.50 4.92 -6.03
N TRP A 65 8.78 4.38 -7.22
CA TRP A 65 9.07 5.19 -8.41
C TRP A 65 7.81 5.48 -9.19
N ASP A 66 7.52 6.76 -9.36
CA ASP A 66 6.27 7.24 -9.97
C ASP A 66 6.08 6.81 -11.44
N ASP A 67 7.16 6.48 -12.14
CA ASP A 67 7.16 6.08 -13.56
C ASP A 67 6.94 4.57 -13.78
N LEU A 68 6.98 3.77 -12.71
CA LEU A 68 6.72 2.33 -12.77
C LEU A 68 5.28 2.01 -12.39
N GLU A 69 4.64 1.08 -13.09
CA GLU A 69 3.29 0.60 -12.77
C GLU A 69 3.32 -0.69 -11.92
N VAL A 70 2.24 -0.89 -11.16
CA VAL A 70 1.99 -2.07 -10.29
C VAL A 70 0.96 -3.01 -10.89
#